data_AF-A0A146M7Q6-F1
#
_entry.id   AF-A0A146M7Q6-F1
#
_cell.length_a   1.000
_cell.length_b   1.000
_cell.length_c   1.000
_cell.angle_alpha   90.00
_cell.angle_beta   90.00
_cell.angle_gamma   90.00
#
_symmetry.space_group_name_H-M   'P 1'
#
loop_
_entity.id
_entity.type
_entity.pdbx_description
1 polymer ?
#
loop_
_entity_poly.entity_id
_entity_poly.type
_entity_poly.pdbx_seq_one_letter_code
_entity_poly.pdbx_strand_id
1 'polypeptide(L)'
;MPLPPTLAARLAKRGLVSGASLKTTVKEKKLKLDDAEEEVIAENYDRDFKIGNYTFGNEENITSLQADKHFKGTPGCPNKYNIYHECTPFCAKRWGKGITVPDPKYLKKQARMLLKYPLPLTWKEVYDPGTGRHYYW
;
A
#
# COMPACT_ATOMS: atom_id res chain seq x y z
N MET A 1 47.36 2.53 12.94
CA MET A 1 46.72 1.37 12.27
C MET A 1 45.99 1.87 11.04
N PRO A 2 46.20 1.29 9.84
CA PRO A 2 45.50 1.74 8.64
C PRO A 2 44.00 1.44 8.73
N LEU A 3 43.17 2.38 8.28
CA LEU A 3 41.73 2.20 8.24
C LEU A 3 41.35 1.22 7.10
N PRO A 4 40.33 0.38 7.30
CA PRO A 4 39.82 -0.46 6.23
C PRO A 4 39.30 0.40 5.06
N PRO A 5 39.55 0.00 3.80
CA PRO A 5 39.35 0.86 2.62
C PRO A 5 37.89 1.30 2.42
N THR A 6 36.93 0.46 2.80
CA THR A 6 35.50 0.77 2.74
C THR A 6 35.11 1.90 3.71
N LEU A 7 35.72 1.93 4.89
CA LEU A 7 35.47 2.94 5.91
C LEU A 7 36.19 4.25 5.53
N ALA A 8 37.43 4.17 5.05
CA ALA A 8 38.19 5.32 4.56
C ALA A 8 37.45 6.06 3.42
N ALA A 9 36.87 5.34 2.46
CA ALA A 9 36.08 5.94 1.38
C ALA A 9 34.81 6.65 1.88
N ARG A 10 34.11 6.08 2.87
CA ARG A 10 32.94 6.73 3.49
C ARG A 10 33.31 7.98 4.28
N LEU A 11 34.43 7.95 4.99
CA LEU A 11 34.91 9.11 5.74
C LEU A 11 35.40 10.23 4.80
N ALA A 12 36.09 9.87 3.72
CA ALA A 12 36.50 10.82 2.68
C ALA A 12 35.29 11.47 1.99
N LYS A 13 34.25 10.69 1.64
CA LYS A 13 32.98 11.22 1.09
C LYS A 13 32.29 12.22 2.03
N ARG A 14 32.52 12.11 3.34
CA ARG A 14 31.97 13.02 4.35
C ARG A 14 32.90 14.17 4.72
N GLY A 15 34.05 14.30 4.03
CA GLY A 15 35.04 15.35 4.29
C GLY A 15 35.78 15.19 5.63
N LEU A 16 35.67 14.04 6.30
CA LEU A 16 36.24 13.80 7.62
C LEU A 16 37.72 13.41 7.57
N VAL A 17 38.23 13.01 6.41
CA VAL A 17 39.63 12.66 6.20
C VAL A 17 40.12 13.33 4.92
N SER A 18 41.16 14.16 5.01
CA SER A 18 41.81 14.77 3.86
C SER A 18 42.69 13.71 3.15
N GLY A 19 42.65 13.67 1.82
CA GLY A 19 43.32 12.67 0.98
C GLY A 19 44.86 12.61 1.08
N ALA A 20 45.47 13.35 2.02
CA ALA A 20 46.89 13.34 2.29
C ALA A 20 47.37 12.06 3.03
N SER A 21 46.48 11.32 3.71
CA SER A 21 46.87 10.12 4.47
C SER A 21 46.82 8.80 3.68
N LEU A 22 46.57 8.83 2.37
CA LEU A 22 46.41 7.65 1.50
C LEU A 22 47.50 7.52 0.42
N LYS A 23 48.71 8.05 0.67
CA LYS A 23 49.81 8.07 -0.31
C LYS A 23 50.75 6.86 -0.29
N THR A 24 50.33 5.72 0.24
CA THR A 24 51.09 4.48 0.13
C THR A 24 50.19 3.39 -0.42
N THR A 25 50.55 2.90 -1.59
CA THR A 25 49.90 1.87 -2.43
C THR A 25 48.85 2.40 -3.42
N VAL A 26 48.91 1.90 -4.65
CA VAL A 26 48.10 2.29 -5.83
C VAL A 26 48.59 3.54 -6.58
N LYS A 27 49.89 3.55 -6.88
CA LYS A 27 50.42 4.26 -8.05
C LYS A 27 50.41 3.28 -9.22
N GLU A 28 49.24 3.07 -9.84
CA GLU A 28 49.10 2.54 -11.21
C GLU A 28 47.61 2.49 -11.59
N LYS A 29 47.33 2.79 -12.87
CA LYS A 29 46.01 2.96 -13.51
C LYS A 29 45.32 4.31 -13.28
N LYS A 30 46.03 5.37 -13.67
CA LYS A 30 45.43 6.59 -14.22
C LYS A 30 45.46 6.44 -15.74
N LEU A 31 44.35 6.10 -16.39
CA LEU A 31 44.14 6.31 -17.83
C LEU A 31 42.64 6.30 -18.15
N LYS A 32 42.18 7.47 -18.58
CA LYS A 32 41.01 7.78 -19.45
C LYS A 32 39.61 7.78 -18.82
N LEU A 33 39.22 8.97 -18.35
CA LEU A 33 37.90 9.53 -18.65
C LEU A 33 37.83 9.80 -20.15
N ASP A 34 36.72 9.46 -20.80
CA ASP A 34 36.03 10.24 -21.84
C ASP A 34 34.62 9.61 -22.01
N ASP A 35 33.58 10.44 -21.81
CA ASP A 35 32.17 10.27 -22.22
C ASP A 35 31.50 8.89 -22.11
N ALA A 36 31.24 8.45 -20.88
CA ALA A 36 30.14 7.51 -20.61
C ALA A 36 29.00 8.31 -19.99
N GLU A 37 27.96 8.53 -20.79
CA GLU A 37 26.64 9.07 -20.45
C GLU A 37 26.28 8.79 -18.98
N GLU A 38 26.05 9.83 -18.17
CA GLU A 38 25.42 9.65 -16.85
C GLU A 38 24.03 9.05 -17.10
N GLU A 39 23.89 7.74 -16.91
CA GLU A 39 22.58 7.10 -16.92
C GLU A 39 21.71 7.75 -15.85
N VAL A 40 20.75 8.57 -16.27
CA VAL A 40 19.66 9.04 -15.41
C VAL A 40 18.79 7.83 -15.13
N ILE A 41 19.10 7.11 -14.05
CA ILE A 41 18.24 6.04 -13.54
C ILE A 41 17.00 6.73 -12.98
N ALA A 42 15.98 6.92 -13.81
CA ALA A 42 14.64 7.25 -13.38
C ALA A 42 14.05 6.01 -12.68
N GLU A 43 14.53 5.73 -11.47
CA GLU A 43 13.87 4.80 -10.57
C GLU A 43 12.46 5.38 -10.34
N ASN A 44 11.44 4.75 -10.91
CA ASN A 44 10.07 5.09 -10.59
C ASN A 44 9.86 4.79 -9.10
N TYR A 45 9.89 5.83 -8.26
CA TYR A 45 9.59 5.73 -6.83
C TYR A 45 8.08 5.51 -6.56
N ASP A 46 7.26 5.45 -7.60
CA ASP A 46 5.95 4.82 -7.48
C ASP A 46 6.22 3.33 -7.29
N ARG A 47 6.13 2.90 -6.03
CA ARG A 47 6.06 1.49 -5.69
C ARG A 47 4.90 0.89 -6.48
N ASP A 48 5.23 0.29 -7.60
CA ASP A 48 4.42 -0.77 -8.18
C ASP A 48 4.35 -1.83 -7.08
N PHE A 49 3.29 -1.79 -6.28
CA PHE A 49 2.89 -2.93 -5.49
C PHE A 49 2.58 -4.03 -6.51
N LYS A 50 3.61 -4.81 -6.84
CA LYS A 50 3.44 -6.08 -7.53
C LYS A 50 2.70 -6.99 -6.56
N ILE A 51 1.38 -6.88 -6.59
CA ILE A 51 0.48 -7.92 -6.13
C ILE A 51 0.89 -9.15 -6.93
N GLY A 52 1.42 -10.15 -6.24
CA GLY A 52 1.88 -11.38 -6.86
C GLY A 52 0.82 -11.96 -7.78
N ASN A 53 1.26 -12.36 -8.97
CA ASN A 53 0.57 -13.21 -9.96
C ASN A 53 -0.88 -13.60 -9.64
N TYR A 54 -1.83 -12.70 -9.89
CA TYR A 54 -3.20 -13.07 -10.21
C TYR A 54 -3.71 -12.13 -11.31
N THR A 55 -3.54 -12.57 -12.55
CA THR A 55 -4.28 -12.05 -13.69
C THR A 55 -5.77 -12.38 -13.49
N PHE A 56 -6.56 -11.40 -13.04
CA PHE A 56 -7.99 -11.42 -13.27
C PHE A 56 -8.28 -10.44 -14.40
N GLY A 57 -8.42 -10.98 -15.61
CA GLY A 57 -8.94 -10.23 -16.74
C GLY A 57 -10.35 -9.74 -16.42
N ASN A 58 -10.50 -8.43 -16.35
CA ASN A 58 -11.54 -7.67 -17.03
C ASN A 58 -11.29 -6.20 -16.68
N GLU A 59 -10.69 -5.51 -17.65
CA GLU A 59 -10.93 -4.10 -17.88
C GLU A 59 -12.45 -3.91 -17.90
N GLU A 60 -12.98 -3.11 -16.97
CA GLU A 60 -13.97 -2.05 -17.21
C GLU A 60 -14.22 -1.34 -15.86
N ASN A 61 -13.80 -0.07 -15.80
CA ASN A 61 -14.40 0.98 -14.98
C ASN A 61 -14.19 0.94 -13.44
N ILE A 62 -12.96 1.18 -12.98
CA ILE A 62 -12.75 1.74 -11.63
C ILE A 62 -12.53 3.25 -11.79
N THR A 63 -13.65 3.98 -11.81
CA THR A 63 -13.64 5.44 -11.79
C THR A 63 -12.92 5.92 -10.54
N SER A 64 -11.91 6.74 -10.79
CA SER A 64 -10.93 7.32 -9.89
C SER A 64 -11.52 8.33 -8.89
N LEU A 65 -12.31 7.92 -7.89
CA LEU A 65 -12.83 8.87 -6.88
C LEU A 65 -13.01 8.36 -5.43
N GLN A 66 -12.47 7.21 -5.03
CA GLN A 66 -12.54 6.78 -3.62
C GLN A 66 -11.34 5.90 -3.24
N ALA A 67 -10.14 6.44 -3.45
CA ALA A 67 -8.94 5.94 -2.80
C ALA A 67 -8.94 6.41 -1.34
N ASP A 68 -9.87 5.90 -0.54
CA ASP A 68 -9.71 5.91 0.91
C ASP A 68 -8.55 4.97 1.21
N LYS A 69 -7.37 5.58 1.39
CA LYS A 69 -6.04 4.99 1.59
C LYS A 69 -5.91 4.10 2.85
N HIS A 70 -7.01 3.59 3.38
CA HIS A 70 -7.08 2.68 4.51
C HIS A 70 -7.90 1.41 4.26
N PHE A 71 -8.23 1.09 3.01
CA PHE A 71 -8.87 -0.20 2.71
C PHE A 71 -7.84 -1.34 2.70
N LYS A 72 -7.34 -1.70 3.89
CA LYS A 72 -6.40 -2.81 4.12
C LYS A 72 -7.09 -4.19 4.06
N GLY A 73 -8.11 -4.36 3.21
CA GLY A 73 -8.85 -5.61 3.18
C GLY A 73 -9.88 -5.78 2.09
N THR A 74 -10.45 -6.99 2.00
CA THR A 74 -11.58 -7.24 1.11
C THR A 74 -12.88 -6.70 1.71
N PRO A 75 -13.83 -6.21 0.88
CA PRO A 75 -15.09 -5.61 1.38
C PRO A 75 -15.94 -6.57 2.19
N GLY A 76 -15.88 -7.86 1.87
CA GLY A 76 -16.54 -8.89 2.64
C GLY A 76 -15.88 -9.23 3.96
N CYS A 77 -14.66 -8.75 4.25
CA CYS A 77 -13.98 -9.12 5.49
C CYS A 77 -14.73 -8.53 6.71
N PRO A 78 -15.17 -9.37 7.67
CA PRO A 78 -15.84 -8.89 8.87
C PRO A 78 -14.94 -8.01 9.74
N ASN A 79 -13.62 -8.22 9.68
CA ASN A 79 -12.62 -7.54 10.50
C ASN A 79 -11.96 -6.35 9.79
N LYS A 80 -12.50 -5.88 8.66
CA LYS A 80 -11.89 -4.81 7.83
C LYS A 80 -11.76 -3.46 8.52
N TYR A 81 -12.59 -3.18 9.53
CA TYR A 81 -12.55 -1.92 10.28
C TYR A 81 -11.58 -1.94 11.46
N ASN A 82 -11.01 -3.11 11.78
CA ASN A 82 -9.99 -3.21 12.81
C ASN A 82 -8.65 -2.73 12.24
N ILE A 83 -8.13 -1.63 12.79
CA ILE A 83 -6.87 -1.01 12.35
C ILE A 83 -5.64 -1.93 12.47
N TYR A 84 -5.73 -2.96 13.33
CA TYR A 84 -4.70 -3.97 13.53
C TYR A 84 -4.90 -5.22 12.67
N HIS A 85 -6.00 -5.30 11.92
CA HIS A 85 -6.26 -6.43 11.03
C HIS A 85 -5.62 -6.18 9.67
N GLU A 86 -4.82 -7.15 9.23
CA GLU A 86 -4.32 -7.23 7.88
C GLU A 86 -5.03 -8.37 7.16
N CYS A 87 -5.79 -8.05 6.12
CA CYS A 87 -6.44 -9.08 5.32
C CYS A 87 -5.38 -9.93 4.60
N THR A 88 -5.49 -11.23 4.78
CA THR A 88 -4.66 -12.22 4.10
C THR A 88 -5.37 -12.74 2.83
N PRO A 89 -4.69 -13.48 1.95
CA PRO A 89 -5.34 -14.14 0.81
C PRO A 89 -6.49 -15.06 1.22
N PHE A 90 -6.43 -15.63 2.44
CA PHE A 90 -7.55 -16.37 3.01
C PHE A 90 -8.81 -15.51 3.15
N CYS A 91 -8.68 -14.24 3.55
CA CYS A 91 -9.83 -13.34 3.67
C CYS A 91 -10.51 -13.09 2.33
N ALA A 92 -9.72 -12.93 1.27
CA ALA A 92 -10.25 -12.75 -0.08
C ALA A 92 -10.97 -14.00 -0.58
N LYS A 93 -10.41 -15.20 -0.34
CA LYS A 93 -11.04 -16.46 -0.74
C LYS A 93 -12.30 -16.78 0.09
N ARG A 94 -12.26 -16.50 1.41
CA ARG A 94 -13.33 -16.86 2.33
C ARG A 94 -14.53 -15.91 2.25
N TRP A 95 -14.25 -14.61 2.16
CA TRP A 95 -15.28 -13.57 2.22
C TRP A 95 -15.38 -12.75 0.93
N GLY A 96 -14.27 -12.46 0.26
CA GLY A 96 -14.27 -11.79 -1.06
C GLY A 96 -15.12 -10.52 -1.09
N LYS A 97 -16.15 -10.49 -1.95
CA LYS A 97 -17.10 -9.37 -2.06
C LYS A 97 -18.09 -9.25 -0.89
N GLY A 98 -18.14 -10.25 -0.02
CA GLY A 98 -19.07 -10.31 1.11
C GLY A 98 -20.48 -10.70 0.70
N ILE A 99 -21.43 -10.32 1.54
CA ILE A 99 -22.86 -10.51 1.31
C ILE A 99 -23.33 -9.34 0.45
N THR A 100 -23.49 -9.56 -0.86
CA THR A 100 -23.92 -8.51 -1.79
C THR A 100 -25.43 -8.28 -1.73
N VAL A 101 -26.21 -9.33 -1.47
CA VAL A 101 -27.66 -9.26 -1.36
C VAL A 101 -28.05 -9.46 0.10
N PRO A 102 -28.66 -8.46 0.75
CA PRO A 102 -29.14 -8.59 2.13
C PRO A 102 -30.24 -9.64 2.24
N ASP A 103 -30.34 -10.29 3.39
CA ASP A 103 -31.43 -11.24 3.66
C ASP A 103 -32.81 -10.52 3.61
N PRO A 104 -33.79 -11.01 2.82
CA PRO A 104 -35.11 -10.39 2.75
C PRO A 104 -35.82 -10.33 4.12
N LYS A 105 -35.57 -11.29 5.02
CA LYS A 105 -36.13 -11.26 6.38
C LYS A 105 -35.53 -10.12 7.21
N TYR A 106 -34.26 -9.82 6.99
CA TYR A 106 -33.57 -8.68 7.59
C TYR A 106 -34.14 -7.35 7.06
N LEU A 107 -34.30 -7.21 5.73
CA LEU A 107 -34.87 -6.00 5.12
C LEU A 107 -36.29 -5.70 5.66
N LYS A 108 -37.13 -6.72 5.82
CA LYS A 108 -38.47 -6.56 6.44
C LYS A 108 -38.41 -6.08 7.90
N LYS A 109 -37.38 -6.44 8.66
CA LYS A 109 -37.19 -5.97 10.04
C LYS A 109 -36.67 -4.53 10.05
N GLN A 110 -35.74 -4.23 9.17
CA GLN A 110 -35.17 -2.90 9.00
C GLN A 110 -36.23 -1.87 8.61
N ALA A 111 -37.05 -2.15 7.58
CA ALA A 111 -38.11 -1.26 7.14
C ALA A 111 -39.12 -0.96 8.27
N ARG A 112 -39.49 -1.96 9.07
CA ARG A 112 -40.36 -1.77 10.25
C ARG A 112 -39.70 -0.91 11.32
N MET A 113 -38.39 -1.05 11.52
CA MET A 113 -37.63 -0.24 12.47
C MET A 113 -37.57 1.22 12.01
N LEU A 114 -37.24 1.47 10.74
CA LEU A 114 -37.18 2.82 10.16
C LEU A 114 -38.55 3.50 10.09
N LEU A 115 -39.63 2.75 9.90
CA LEU A 115 -41.00 3.29 9.96
C LEU A 115 -41.34 3.77 11.37
N LYS A 116 -40.86 3.07 12.40
CA LYS A 116 -41.10 3.43 13.80
C LYS A 116 -40.15 4.54 14.29
N TYR A 117 -38.92 4.51 13.81
CA TYR A 117 -37.85 5.42 14.20
C TYR A 117 -37.19 5.96 12.92
N PRO A 118 -37.76 7.00 12.29
CA PRO A 118 -37.19 7.58 11.09
C PRO A 118 -35.82 8.19 11.38
N LEU A 119 -34.91 8.08 10.43
CA LEU A 119 -33.57 8.65 10.54
C LEU A 119 -33.64 10.18 10.48
N PRO A 120 -32.88 10.90 11.33
CA PRO A 120 -32.70 12.34 11.18
C PRO A 120 -32.01 12.67 9.85
N LEU A 121 -32.21 13.90 9.36
CA LEU A 121 -31.66 14.33 8.07
C LEU A 121 -30.13 14.24 7.98
N THR A 122 -29.43 14.34 9.12
CA THR A 122 -27.97 14.27 9.15
C THR A 122 -27.41 12.84 9.12
N TRP A 123 -28.25 11.83 9.32
CA TRP A 123 -27.83 10.44 9.38
C TRP A 123 -27.92 9.79 8.00
N LYS A 124 -26.95 8.93 7.69
CA LYS A 124 -26.89 8.20 6.42
C LYS A 124 -27.02 6.70 6.67
N GLU A 125 -27.84 6.05 5.87
CA GLU A 125 -27.90 4.60 5.80
C GLU A 125 -26.79 4.08 4.90
N VAL A 126 -25.94 3.19 5.43
CA VAL A 126 -24.85 2.57 4.68
C VAL A 126 -24.89 1.06 4.84
N TYR A 127 -24.91 0.34 3.72
CA TYR A 127 -24.84 -1.12 3.71
C TYR A 127 -23.40 -1.60 3.89
N ASP A 128 -23.21 -2.58 4.78
CA ASP A 128 -21.93 -3.25 4.97
C ASP A 128 -21.96 -4.70 4.45
N PRO A 129 -21.27 -5.00 3.32
CA PRO A 129 -21.17 -6.35 2.78
C PRO A 129 -20.46 -7.35 3.71
N GLY A 130 -19.59 -6.88 4.62
CA GLY A 130 -18.87 -7.76 5.53
C GLY A 130 -19.75 -8.34 6.65
N THR A 131 -20.78 -7.60 7.05
CA THR A 131 -21.73 -8.01 8.10
C THR A 131 -23.11 -8.37 7.55
N GLY A 132 -23.40 -7.99 6.30
CA GLY A 132 -24.72 -8.16 5.68
C GLY A 132 -25.79 -7.28 6.32
N ARG A 133 -25.39 -6.15 6.92
CA ARG A 133 -26.27 -5.26 7.69
C ARG A 133 -26.04 -3.81 7.31
N HIS A 134 -27.03 -2.98 7.61
CA HIS A 134 -26.94 -1.54 7.48
C HIS A 134 -26.53 -0.95 8.83
N TYR A 135 -25.61 0.00 8.78
CA TYR A 135 -25.31 0.87 9.90
C TYR A 135 -25.71 2.30 9.54
N TYR A 136 -25.78 3.14 10.56
CA TYR A 136 -26.22 4.51 10.43
C TYR A 136 -25.28 5.41 11.21
N TRP A 137 -24.88 6.53 10.61
CA TRP A 137 -23.98 7.52 11.20
C TRP A 137 -24.28 8.91 10.64
#